data_AF-A0A9D4FLC7-F1
#
_entry.id   AF-A0A9D4FLC7-F1
#
_cell.length_a   1.000
_cell.length_b   1.000
_cell.length_c   1.000
_cell.angle_alpha   90.00
_cell.angle_beta   90.00
_cell.angle_gamma   90.00
#
_symmetry.space_group_name_H-M   'P 1'
#
loop_
_entity.id
_entity.type
_entity.pdbx_description
1 polymer ?
#
loop_
_entity_poly.entity_id
_entity_poly.type
_entity_poly.pdbx_seq_one_letter_code
_entity_poly.pdbx_strand_id
1 'polypeptide(L)'
;MGVRFLDIRCQASNGEMLLKHGGYNLGKLTDTLTGCVNFLQTHPRECVILRIAQENSNLEGLDFRDALEPFLDRFARHILKKRSMPTLGEARGKMVILADYDIKDTDEMMKYGNMIDGNMIICDNSKPDSFSQKMDGIKANIEKASETTRDKKQMYITFTYRYTWLGIECPREITRRSNPTWHYLVRRQKGCLGIVVMDFPGYKVIRDIINNNGEDHPLEIAHSRNHIVHRLVRDHIGGRFIIDYNFICPVEITPSTNPTVALACLAWTIQAVPD
;
A
#
# COMPACT_ATOMS: atom_id res chain seq x y z
N MET A 1 -4.01 3.14 -12.55
CA MET A 1 -4.16 2.36 -11.32
C MET A 1 -3.88 3.26 -10.13
N GLY A 2 -4.92 3.65 -9.40
CA GLY A 2 -4.86 4.60 -8.28
C GLY A 2 -4.32 4.02 -6.95
N VAL A 3 -3.31 3.16 -7.02
CA VAL A 3 -2.59 2.61 -5.86
C VAL A 3 -1.80 3.74 -5.20
N ARG A 4 -1.84 3.85 -3.87
CA ARG A 4 -1.21 4.97 -3.13
C ARG A 4 -0.57 4.55 -1.80
N PHE A 5 -0.53 3.25 -1.51
CA PHE A 5 0.11 2.68 -0.33
C PHE A 5 0.98 1.55 -0.84
N LEU A 6 2.16 1.34 -0.27
CA LEU A 6 3.02 0.23 -0.64
C LEU A 6 3.45 -0.48 0.64
N ASP A 7 3.24 -1.80 0.67
CA ASP A 7 3.75 -2.66 1.74
C ASP A 7 5.16 -3.12 1.34
N ILE A 8 6.17 -2.39 1.81
CA ILE A 8 7.57 -2.60 1.46
C ILE A 8 8.21 -3.41 2.58
N ARG A 9 8.60 -4.64 2.27
CA ARG A 9 9.33 -5.51 3.18
C ARG A 9 10.75 -5.66 2.68
N CYS A 10 11.73 -5.36 3.53
CA CYS A 10 13.11 -5.31 3.08
C CYS A 10 14.11 -5.79 4.12
N GLN A 11 15.28 -6.17 3.61
CA GLN A 11 16.40 -6.69 4.38
C GLN A 11 17.66 -5.96 3.94
N ALA A 12 18.49 -5.53 4.90
CA ALA A 12 19.82 -5.06 4.57
C ALA A 12 20.69 -6.26 4.18
N SER A 13 21.40 -6.16 3.06
CA SER A 13 22.32 -7.19 2.60
C SER A 13 23.39 -6.57 1.71
N ASN A 14 24.67 -6.84 2.00
CA ASN A 14 25.81 -6.36 1.22
C ASN A 14 25.80 -4.84 0.93
N GLY A 15 25.41 -4.03 1.93
CA GLY A 15 25.35 -2.57 1.80
C GLY A 15 24.16 -2.04 0.99
N GLU A 16 23.19 -2.89 0.66
CA GLU A 16 21.97 -2.54 -0.07
C GLU A 16 20.72 -2.85 0.78
N MET A 17 19.62 -2.17 0.50
CA MET A 17 18.29 -2.52 1.00
C MET A 17 17.52 -3.29 -0.06
N LEU A 18 17.41 -4.60 0.13
CA LEU A 18 16.76 -5.50 -0.81
C LEU A 18 15.30 -5.71 -0.42
N LEU A 19 14.40 -5.63 -1.39
CA LEU A 19 13.01 -6.01 -1.22
C LEU A 19 12.91 -7.53 -1.10
N LYS A 20 12.14 -8.00 -0.12
CA LYS A 20 12.07 -9.42 0.25
C LYS A 20 10.64 -9.91 0.37
N HIS A 21 10.47 -11.19 0.08
CA HIS A 21 9.28 -11.96 0.44
C HIS A 21 9.75 -13.33 0.95
N GLY A 22 9.86 -13.48 2.27
CA GLY A 22 10.60 -14.59 2.87
C GLY A 22 12.03 -14.66 2.31
N GLY A 23 12.39 -15.81 1.72
CA GLY A 23 13.72 -16.03 1.14
C GLY A 23 13.97 -15.30 -0.18
N TYR A 24 12.94 -14.85 -0.90
CA TYR A 24 13.08 -14.34 -2.28
C TYR A 24 13.50 -12.87 -2.32
N ASN A 25 14.34 -12.52 -3.29
CA ASN A 25 14.74 -11.13 -3.60
C ASN A 25 13.89 -10.59 -4.74
N LEU A 26 13.37 -9.36 -4.57
CA LEU A 26 12.38 -8.77 -5.48
C LEU A 26 12.87 -7.49 -6.15
N GLY A 27 13.99 -6.93 -5.67
CA GLY A 27 14.56 -5.68 -6.18
C GLY A 27 15.24 -4.89 -5.08
N LYS A 28 15.54 -3.62 -5.36
CA LYS A 28 16.15 -2.69 -4.40
C LYS A 28 15.12 -1.66 -3.93
N LEU A 29 15.20 -1.28 -2.66
CA LEU A 29 14.41 -0.20 -2.08
C LEU A 29 14.61 1.12 -2.86
N THR A 30 15.84 1.41 -3.25
CA THR A 30 16.20 2.62 -4.02
C THR A 30 15.38 2.76 -5.29
N ASP A 31 15.12 1.67 -6.01
CA ASP A 31 14.37 1.71 -7.27
C ASP A 31 12.90 2.03 -7.01
N THR A 32 12.32 1.45 -5.95
CA THR A 32 10.95 1.76 -5.52
C THR A 32 10.80 3.22 -5.11
N LEU A 33 11.70 3.74 -4.27
CA LEU A 33 11.68 5.14 -3.85
C LEU A 33 11.84 6.09 -5.05
N THR A 34 12.70 5.74 -6.01
CA THR A 34 12.86 6.50 -7.26
C THR A 34 11.57 6.52 -8.08
N GLY A 35 10.90 5.37 -8.21
CA GLY A 35 9.59 5.28 -8.87
C GLY A 35 8.52 6.15 -8.20
N CYS A 36 8.47 6.15 -6.87
CA CYS A 36 7.58 7.02 -6.10
C CYS A 36 7.88 8.50 -6.35
N VAL A 37 9.15 8.92 -6.37
CA VAL A 37 9.53 10.30 -6.67
C VAL A 37 9.08 10.71 -8.07
N ASN A 38 9.36 9.89 -9.09
CA ASN A 38 8.95 10.18 -10.46
C ASN A 38 7.42 10.34 -10.58
N PHE A 39 6.67 9.47 -9.90
CA PHE A 39 5.21 9.59 -9.82
C PHE A 39 4.77 10.90 -9.17
N LEU A 40 5.35 11.27 -8.02
CA LEU A 40 4.98 12.49 -7.29
C LEU A 40 5.38 13.76 -8.03
N GLN A 41 6.47 13.73 -8.81
CA GLN A 41 6.86 14.84 -9.68
C GLN A 41 5.88 15.03 -10.85
N THR A 42 5.40 13.92 -11.41
CA THR A 42 4.38 13.95 -12.49
C THR A 42 2.99 14.30 -11.94
N HIS A 43 2.73 13.97 -10.67
CA HIS A 43 1.44 14.15 -10.01
C HIS A 43 1.60 14.82 -8.63
N PRO A 44 1.93 16.13 -8.58
CA PRO A 44 2.28 16.82 -7.32
C PRO A 44 1.12 16.98 -6.33
N ARG A 45 -0.12 16.70 -6.77
CA ARG A 45 -1.31 16.69 -5.90
C ARG A 45 -1.55 15.34 -5.22
N GLU A 46 -0.76 14.33 -5.56
CA GLU A 46 -0.85 13.00 -4.98
C GLU A 46 0.15 12.84 -3.84
N CYS A 47 0.01 11.79 -3.05
CA CYS A 47 1.00 11.35 -2.07
C CYS A 47 1.04 9.83 -2.05
N VAL A 48 2.10 9.25 -1.50
CA VAL A 48 2.22 7.79 -1.37
C VAL A 48 2.55 7.44 0.08
N ILE A 49 1.83 6.48 0.66
CA ILE A 49 2.13 5.94 1.98
C ILE A 49 3.01 4.69 1.80
N LEU A 50 4.14 4.63 2.49
CA LEU A 50 5.03 3.47 2.45
C LEU A 50 5.07 2.85 3.83
N ARG A 51 4.50 1.66 4.00
CA ARG A 51 4.87 0.83 5.16
C ARG A 51 6.22 0.22 4.84
N ILE A 52 7.23 0.51 5.64
CA ILE A 52 8.55 -0.12 5.53
C ILE A 52 8.68 -1.07 6.71
N ALA A 53 8.77 -2.36 6.42
CA ALA A 53 8.95 -3.42 7.40
C ALA A 53 10.30 -4.12 7.21
N GLN A 54 10.89 -4.56 8.33
CA GLN A 54 12.04 -5.45 8.30
C GLN A 54 11.58 -6.87 7.97
N GLU A 55 12.17 -7.47 6.93
CA GLU A 55 11.95 -8.86 6.53
C GLU A 55 13.23 -9.67 6.75
N ASN A 56 13.16 -10.73 7.55
CA ASN A 56 14.30 -11.51 8.05
C ASN A 56 15.27 -10.67 8.92
N SER A 57 15.81 -11.30 9.96
CA SER A 57 16.68 -10.65 10.95
C SER A 57 18.07 -11.29 10.95
N ASN A 58 18.88 -11.01 9.92
CA ASN A 58 20.23 -11.58 9.82
C ASN A 58 21.31 -10.48 9.77
N LEU A 59 21.10 -9.37 10.47
CA LEU A 59 22.16 -8.37 10.62
C LEU A 59 22.96 -8.70 11.87
N GLU A 60 24.12 -9.32 11.68
CA GLU A 60 25.13 -9.40 12.73
C GLU A 60 25.65 -7.98 13.00
N GLY A 61 25.23 -7.38 14.12
CA GLY A 61 25.82 -6.15 14.66
C GLY A 61 25.38 -4.83 14.03
N LEU A 62 24.43 -4.80 13.10
CA LEU A 62 23.86 -3.57 12.53
C LEU A 62 22.36 -3.50 12.77
N ASP A 63 21.88 -2.42 13.39
CA ASP A 63 20.45 -2.15 13.50
C ASP A 63 19.87 -1.88 12.10
N PHE A 64 18.75 -2.53 11.77
CA PHE A 64 18.04 -2.31 10.51
C PHE A 64 17.69 -0.84 10.29
N ARG A 65 17.33 -0.12 11.37
CA ARG A 65 17.09 1.32 11.35
C ARG A 65 18.30 2.09 10.85
N ASP A 66 19.46 1.82 11.43
CA ASP A 66 20.71 2.53 11.09
C ASP A 66 21.17 2.18 9.67
N ALA A 67 20.89 0.96 9.22
CA ALA A 67 21.14 0.52 7.84
C ALA A 67 20.21 1.21 6.83
N LEU A 68 18.97 1.53 7.22
CA LEU A 68 17.93 2.09 6.35
C LEU A 68 18.07 3.60 6.18
N GLU A 69 18.53 4.31 7.21
CA GLU A 69 18.57 5.78 7.24
C GLU A 69 19.31 6.40 6.04
N PRO A 70 20.49 5.91 5.60
CA PRO A 70 21.17 6.45 4.41
C PRO A 70 20.34 6.34 3.13
N PHE A 71 19.48 5.33 3.02
CA PHE A 71 18.58 5.19 1.88
C PHE A 71 17.46 6.23 1.94
N LEU A 72 16.87 6.47 3.11
CA LEU A 72 15.82 7.47 3.28
C LEU A 72 16.37 8.90 3.10
N ASP A 73 17.55 9.19 3.61
CA ASP A 73 18.15 10.53 3.55
C ASP A 73 18.42 11.00 2.11
N ARG A 74 18.77 10.08 1.21
CA ARG A 74 18.88 10.37 -0.24
C ARG A 74 17.58 10.94 -0.83
N PHE A 75 16.44 10.61 -0.23
CA PHE A 75 15.11 11.03 -0.65
C PHE A 75 14.44 12.00 0.34
N ALA A 76 15.17 12.54 1.33
CA ALA A 76 14.60 13.36 2.41
C ALA A 76 13.69 14.51 1.92
N ARG A 77 14.03 15.13 0.78
CA ARG A 77 13.20 16.19 0.17
C ARG A 77 11.81 15.73 -0.26
N HIS A 78 11.61 14.45 -0.51
CA HIS A 78 10.33 13.85 -0.92
C HIS A 78 9.72 12.99 0.19
N ILE A 79 10.34 12.87 1.36
CA ILE A 79 9.81 12.12 2.50
C ILE A 79 9.23 13.11 3.51
N LEU A 80 8.03 12.81 4.00
CA LEU A 80 7.44 13.52 5.14
C LEU A 80 7.79 12.76 6.42
N LYS A 81 8.75 13.30 7.19
CA LYS A 81 9.06 12.80 8.53
C LYS A 81 8.09 13.41 9.57
N LYS A 82 7.21 12.59 10.16
CA LYS A 82 6.22 13.01 11.17
C LYS A 82 5.81 11.84 12.05
N ARG A 83 5.56 12.08 13.34
CA ARG A 83 5.09 11.08 14.34
C ARG A 83 3.55 11.00 14.45
N SER A 84 2.88 12.00 13.91
CA SER A 84 1.43 12.19 13.94
C SER A 84 0.83 12.05 12.53
N MET A 85 -0.48 11.88 12.45
CA MET A 85 -1.16 11.81 11.15
C MET A 85 -0.96 13.12 10.35
N PRO A 86 -0.43 13.06 9.10
CA PRO A 86 -0.39 14.24 8.26
C PRO A 86 -1.77 14.55 7.68
N THR A 87 -2.05 15.83 7.47
CA THR A 87 -3.16 16.24 6.60
C THR A 87 -2.81 15.92 5.14
N LEU A 88 -3.83 15.81 4.27
CA LEU A 88 -3.57 15.65 2.83
C LEU A 88 -2.72 16.81 2.28
N GLY A 89 -2.91 18.03 2.79
CA GLY A 89 -2.13 19.20 2.38
C GLY A 89 -0.62 19.05 2.66
N GLU A 90 -0.27 18.53 3.84
CA GLU A 90 1.13 18.25 4.21
C GLU A 90 1.73 17.08 3.40
N ALA A 91 0.91 16.07 3.08
CA ALA A 91 1.37 14.86 2.40
C ALA A 91 1.56 15.04 0.89
N ARG A 92 0.90 16.01 0.25
CA ARG A 92 0.98 16.24 -1.21
C ARG A 92 2.43 16.40 -1.70
N GLY A 93 2.78 15.64 -2.74
CA GLY A 93 4.13 15.59 -3.31
C GLY A 93 5.14 14.84 -2.44
N LYS A 94 4.71 14.14 -1.39
CA LYS A 94 5.57 13.42 -0.44
C LYS A 94 5.22 11.94 -0.33
N MET A 95 6.23 11.19 0.09
CA MET A 95 6.13 9.84 0.62
C MET A 95 5.96 9.92 2.15
N VAL A 96 4.88 9.36 2.67
CA VAL A 96 4.62 9.25 4.11
C VAL A 96 5.06 7.87 4.56
N ILE A 97 6.00 7.79 5.50
CA ILE A 97 6.55 6.50 5.96
C ILE A 97 5.81 6.03 7.21
N LEU A 98 5.34 4.78 7.19
CA LEU A 98 4.94 4.02 8.37
C LEU A 98 6.08 3.06 8.71
N ALA A 99 6.77 3.32 9.81
CA ALA A 99 7.92 2.53 10.23
C ALA A 99 7.46 1.28 11.00
N ASP A 100 7.59 0.12 10.36
CA ASP A 100 7.30 -1.19 10.94
C ASP A 100 8.61 -1.96 11.23
N TYR A 101 9.44 -1.33 12.02
CA TYR A 101 10.72 -1.82 12.52
C TYR A 101 11.02 -1.11 13.85
N ASP A 102 12.10 -1.51 14.51
CA ASP A 102 12.47 -0.86 15.77
C ASP A 102 12.94 0.58 15.52
N ILE A 103 12.14 1.54 16.01
CA ILE A 103 12.44 2.97 15.95
C ILE A 103 12.56 3.53 17.36
N LYS A 104 13.44 4.51 17.53
CA LYS A 104 13.69 5.19 18.79
C LYS A 104 12.64 6.28 19.01
N ASP A 105 12.41 6.62 20.27
CA ASP A 105 11.51 7.74 20.61
C ASP A 105 12.01 9.11 20.14
N THR A 106 13.26 9.20 19.70
CA THR A 106 13.85 10.38 19.09
C THR A 106 13.64 10.45 17.58
N ASP A 107 13.16 9.38 16.95
CA ASP A 107 12.87 9.38 15.53
C ASP A 107 11.61 10.18 15.22
N GLU A 108 11.71 11.10 14.26
CA GLU A 108 10.57 11.82 13.70
C GLU A 108 9.76 10.95 12.73
N MET A 109 9.50 9.70 13.10
CA MET A 109 8.78 8.70 12.31
C MET A 109 7.47 8.26 12.95
N MET A 110 6.49 7.99 12.08
CA MET A 110 5.22 7.41 12.48
C MET A 110 5.42 5.90 12.64
N LYS A 111 5.26 5.41 13.87
CA LYS A 111 5.37 3.98 14.16
C LYS A 111 4.16 3.25 13.57
N TYR A 112 4.39 2.13 12.90
CA TYR A 112 3.30 1.28 12.47
C TYR A 112 2.60 0.68 13.70
N GLY A 113 1.26 0.72 13.70
CA GLY A 113 0.44 0.32 14.85
C GLY A 113 0.32 1.35 15.97
N ASN A 114 1.14 2.41 16.01
CA ASN A 114 1.10 3.40 17.09
C ASN A 114 1.41 4.82 16.58
N MET A 115 0.51 5.78 16.85
CA MET A 115 0.70 7.19 16.50
C MET A 115 0.60 8.05 17.75
N ILE A 116 1.36 9.16 17.80
CA ILE A 116 1.39 10.02 18.99
C ILE A 116 0.06 10.73 19.27
N ASP A 117 -0.77 10.95 18.24
CA ASP A 117 -2.01 11.72 18.33
C ASP A 117 -3.24 10.98 17.77
N GLY A 118 -3.20 9.65 17.75
CA GLY A 118 -4.26 8.84 17.19
C GLY A 118 -4.02 7.35 17.33
N ASN A 119 -4.89 6.55 16.70
CA ASN A 119 -4.76 5.10 16.71
C ASN A 119 -4.72 4.53 15.29
N MET A 120 -3.82 3.58 15.04
CA MET A 120 -3.90 2.72 13.87
C MET A 120 -4.68 1.47 14.24
N ILE A 121 -5.76 1.19 13.51
CA ILE A 121 -6.60 0.01 13.68
C ILE A 121 -6.33 -0.91 12.48
N ILE A 122 -5.56 -1.96 12.75
CA ILE A 122 -4.99 -2.83 11.73
C ILE A 122 -5.69 -4.19 11.77
N CYS A 123 -6.22 -4.61 10.63
CA CYS A 123 -6.69 -5.97 10.39
C CYS A 123 -5.67 -6.71 9.53
N ASP A 124 -4.70 -7.39 10.16
CA ASP A 124 -3.66 -8.19 9.52
C ASP A 124 -3.66 -9.65 10.02
N ASN A 125 -4.83 -10.30 9.99
CA ASN A 125 -4.90 -11.74 10.24
C ASN A 125 -4.49 -12.51 8.98
N SER A 126 -3.18 -12.66 8.76
CA SER A 126 -2.65 -13.36 7.59
C SER A 126 -2.78 -14.89 7.68
N LYS A 127 -2.90 -15.45 8.89
CA LYS A 127 -3.04 -16.89 9.19
C LYS A 127 -4.32 -17.18 10.00
N PRO A 128 -5.50 -17.00 9.39
CA PRO A 128 -6.77 -17.21 10.08
C PRO A 128 -7.04 -18.71 10.27
N ASP A 129 -7.77 -19.07 11.33
CA ASP A 129 -8.23 -20.45 11.58
C ASP A 129 -9.17 -20.94 10.46
N SER A 130 -9.88 -20.01 9.81
CA SER A 130 -10.74 -20.30 8.68
C SER A 130 -10.87 -19.12 7.70
N PHE A 131 -11.34 -19.40 6.49
CA PHE A 131 -11.69 -18.33 5.53
C PHE A 131 -12.77 -17.39 6.10
N SER A 132 -13.77 -17.93 6.83
CA SER A 132 -14.83 -17.11 7.44
C SER A 132 -14.26 -16.13 8.46
N GLN A 133 -13.39 -16.57 9.37
CA GLN A 133 -12.80 -15.70 10.38
C GLN A 133 -12.04 -14.51 9.75
N LYS A 134 -11.37 -14.74 8.62
CA LYS A 134 -10.72 -13.67 7.84
C LYS A 134 -11.72 -12.72 7.21
N MET A 135 -12.77 -13.26 6.59
CA MET A 135 -13.88 -12.47 6.03
C MET A 135 -14.52 -11.58 7.10
N ASP A 136 -14.80 -12.14 8.27
CA ASP A 136 -15.44 -11.45 9.39
C ASP A 136 -14.55 -10.32 9.92
N GLY A 137 -13.24 -10.56 10.09
CA GLY A 137 -12.29 -9.55 10.50
C GLY A 137 -12.16 -8.39 9.50
N ILE A 138 -12.11 -8.70 8.21
CA ILE A 138 -12.04 -7.69 7.14
C ILE A 138 -13.32 -6.85 7.11
N LYS A 139 -14.48 -7.52 7.14
CA LYS A 139 -15.79 -6.87 7.16
C LYS A 139 -15.91 -5.95 8.37
N ALA A 140 -15.62 -6.45 9.56
CA ALA A 140 -15.69 -5.67 10.79
C ALA A 140 -14.78 -4.43 10.77
N ASN A 141 -13.56 -4.55 10.22
CA ASN A 141 -12.65 -3.41 10.15
C ASN A 141 -13.10 -2.35 9.14
N ILE A 142 -13.62 -2.77 7.99
CA ILE A 142 -14.17 -1.88 6.96
C ILE A 142 -15.45 -1.19 7.45
N GLU A 143 -16.36 -1.94 8.07
CA GLU A 143 -17.59 -1.39 8.67
C GLU A 143 -17.23 -0.36 9.75
N LYS A 144 -16.31 -0.70 10.65
CA LYS A 144 -15.85 0.22 11.70
C LYS A 144 -15.18 1.47 11.12
N ALA A 145 -14.37 1.34 10.06
CA ALA A 145 -13.80 2.48 9.36
C ALA A 145 -14.88 3.42 8.83
N SER A 146 -15.94 2.84 8.27
CA SER A 146 -17.01 3.57 7.62
C SER A 146 -17.95 4.30 8.58
N GLU A 147 -18.13 3.74 9.78
CA GLU A 147 -18.93 4.32 10.86
C GLU A 147 -18.14 5.32 11.70
N THR A 148 -16.81 5.36 11.54
CA THR A 148 -15.95 6.26 12.31
C THR A 148 -16.12 7.70 11.83
N THR A 149 -16.47 8.57 12.76
CA THR A 149 -16.59 10.01 12.54
C THR A 149 -15.22 10.65 12.31
N ARG A 150 -15.17 11.67 11.44
CA ARG A 150 -13.92 12.29 10.95
C ARG A 150 -13.12 13.05 12.02
N ASP A 151 -13.73 13.37 13.16
CA ASP A 151 -13.09 13.98 14.33
C ASP A 151 -12.18 13.00 15.09
N LYS A 152 -12.43 11.69 14.95
CA LYS A 152 -11.54 10.66 15.50
C LYS A 152 -10.32 10.51 14.60
N LYS A 153 -9.14 10.84 15.14
CA LYS A 153 -7.84 10.63 14.49
C LYS A 153 -7.47 9.13 14.44
N GLN A 154 -8.17 8.38 13.60
CA GLN A 154 -8.01 6.94 13.44
C GLN A 154 -7.62 6.58 12.00
N MET A 155 -6.61 5.72 11.86
CA MET A 155 -6.22 5.13 10.58
C MET A 155 -6.64 3.68 10.56
N TYR A 156 -7.50 3.32 9.62
CA TYR A 156 -7.88 1.93 9.41
C TYR A 156 -7.02 1.34 8.28
N ILE A 157 -6.38 0.20 8.55
CA ILE A 157 -5.63 -0.55 7.54
C ILE A 157 -6.15 -1.98 7.52
N THR A 158 -6.67 -2.42 6.37
CA THR A 158 -7.28 -3.74 6.20
C THR A 158 -6.52 -4.54 5.16
N PHE A 159 -5.83 -5.60 5.59
CA PHE A 159 -5.14 -6.52 4.69
C PHE A 159 -6.08 -7.63 4.24
N THR A 160 -6.38 -7.69 2.94
CA THR A 160 -7.25 -8.71 2.35
C THR A 160 -6.49 -9.93 1.84
N TYR A 161 -5.16 -9.88 1.79
CA TYR A 161 -4.35 -11.04 1.44
C TYR A 161 -4.46 -12.13 2.51
N ARG A 162 -4.13 -13.37 2.13
CA ARG A 162 -4.07 -14.53 3.02
C ARG A 162 -2.78 -15.30 2.74
N TYR A 163 -2.10 -15.69 3.80
CA TYR A 163 -0.94 -16.57 3.71
C TYR A 163 -1.37 -17.98 3.31
N THR A 164 -0.62 -18.61 2.40
CA THR A 164 -0.74 -20.04 2.11
C THR A 164 0.40 -20.82 2.72
N TRP A 165 0.06 -21.83 3.51
CA TRP A 165 1.04 -22.75 4.07
C TRP A 165 1.47 -23.78 3.01
N LEU A 166 2.79 -24.03 2.91
CA LEU A 166 3.44 -25.03 2.03
C LEU A 166 3.16 -24.94 0.52
N GLY A 167 2.82 -23.77 -0.03
CA GLY A 167 2.64 -23.64 -1.49
C GLY A 167 1.46 -24.44 -2.05
N ILE A 168 0.55 -24.91 -1.19
CA ILE A 168 -0.62 -25.71 -1.57
C ILE A 168 -1.57 -24.91 -2.47
N GLU A 169 -1.62 -23.59 -2.32
CA GLU A 169 -2.35 -22.69 -3.21
C GLU A 169 -1.47 -21.49 -3.60
N CYS A 170 -1.44 -21.20 -4.91
CA CYS A 170 -0.83 -19.99 -5.45
C CYS A 170 -1.62 -18.75 -4.97
N PRO A 171 -0.98 -17.69 -4.46
CA PRO A 171 -1.69 -16.48 -4.02
C PRO A 171 -2.62 -15.88 -5.08
N ARG A 172 -2.23 -16.00 -6.37
CA ARG A 172 -3.06 -15.60 -7.52
C ARG A 172 -4.40 -16.34 -7.58
N GLU A 173 -4.42 -17.62 -7.21
CA GLU A 173 -5.64 -18.43 -7.23
C GLU A 173 -6.57 -18.09 -6.05
N ILE A 174 -5.99 -17.82 -4.88
CA ILE A 174 -6.77 -17.33 -3.72
C ILE A 174 -7.37 -15.98 -4.01
N THR A 175 -6.60 -15.05 -4.58
CA THR A 175 -7.12 -13.73 -4.96
C THR A 175 -8.17 -13.83 -6.05
N ARG A 176 -8.02 -14.72 -7.04
CA ARG A 176 -9.07 -14.98 -8.04
C ARG A 176 -10.40 -15.35 -7.39
N ARG A 177 -10.37 -16.16 -6.32
CA ARG A 177 -11.56 -16.60 -5.58
C ARG A 177 -12.11 -15.55 -4.61
N SER A 178 -11.22 -14.82 -3.93
CA SER A 178 -11.60 -13.93 -2.83
C SER A 178 -11.85 -12.47 -3.26
N ASN A 179 -11.15 -11.96 -4.29
CA ASN A 179 -11.32 -10.59 -4.79
C ASN A 179 -12.74 -10.24 -5.23
N PRO A 180 -13.53 -11.13 -5.87
CA PRO A 180 -14.94 -10.83 -6.16
C PRO A 180 -15.76 -10.56 -4.89
N THR A 181 -15.53 -11.32 -3.82
CA THR A 181 -16.20 -11.14 -2.53
C THR A 181 -15.77 -9.83 -1.86
N TRP A 182 -14.48 -9.51 -1.88
CA TRP A 182 -13.96 -8.23 -1.39
C TRP A 182 -14.55 -7.05 -2.14
N HIS A 183 -14.59 -7.15 -3.46
CA HIS A 183 -15.18 -6.13 -4.33
C HIS A 183 -16.68 -5.94 -4.06
N TYR A 184 -17.42 -7.01 -3.78
CA TYR A 184 -18.82 -6.92 -3.39
C TYR A 184 -19.01 -6.18 -2.06
N LEU A 185 -18.17 -6.46 -1.05
CA LEU A 185 -18.22 -5.77 0.25
C LEU A 185 -17.91 -4.28 0.11
N VAL A 186 -16.81 -3.93 -0.57
CA VAL A 186 -16.41 -2.54 -0.84
C VAL A 186 -17.54 -1.76 -1.51
N ARG A 187 -18.20 -2.33 -2.52
CA ARG A 187 -19.27 -1.66 -3.27
C ARG A 187 -20.52 -1.35 -2.44
N ARG A 188 -20.76 -2.12 -1.37
CA ARG A 188 -21.95 -1.95 -0.51
C ARG A 188 -21.69 -1.00 0.64
N GLN A 189 -20.44 -0.84 1.05
CA GLN A 189 -20.09 0.02 2.16
C GLN A 189 -20.07 1.48 1.72
N LYS A 190 -20.72 2.36 2.49
CA LYS A 190 -20.70 3.81 2.28
C LYS A 190 -19.80 4.47 3.30
N GLY A 191 -19.10 5.54 2.91
CA GLY A 191 -18.20 6.28 3.79
C GLY A 191 -16.74 5.81 3.72
N CYS A 192 -15.94 6.21 4.70
CA CYS A 192 -14.50 5.94 4.73
C CYS A 192 -14.21 4.44 4.86
N LEU A 193 -13.55 3.83 3.88
CA LEU A 193 -13.16 2.41 3.97
C LEU A 193 -11.82 2.18 4.68
N GLY A 194 -11.09 3.26 4.97
CA GLY A 194 -9.68 3.21 5.34
C GLY A 194 -8.78 2.81 4.17
N ILE A 195 -7.57 2.36 4.50
CA ILE A 195 -6.59 1.77 3.59
C ILE A 195 -6.96 0.30 3.41
N VAL A 196 -7.20 -0.14 2.18
CA VAL A 196 -7.51 -1.54 1.85
C VAL A 196 -6.35 -2.11 1.06
N VAL A 197 -5.56 -2.97 1.70
CA VAL A 197 -4.38 -3.60 1.12
C VAL A 197 -4.75 -4.92 0.45
N MET A 198 -4.42 -5.10 -0.83
CA MET A 198 -4.89 -6.23 -1.64
C MET A 198 -3.79 -6.85 -2.49
N ASP A 199 -3.79 -8.18 -2.60
CA ASP A 199 -3.02 -8.85 -3.65
C ASP A 199 -3.77 -8.75 -5.01
N PHE A 200 -3.04 -8.38 -6.06
CA PHE A 200 -3.54 -8.29 -7.45
C PHE A 200 -4.90 -7.58 -7.63
N PRO A 201 -5.06 -6.33 -7.14
CA PRO A 201 -6.33 -5.62 -7.26
C PRO A 201 -6.65 -5.29 -8.73
N GLY A 202 -7.82 -5.72 -9.20
CA GLY A 202 -8.32 -5.36 -10.52
C GLY A 202 -8.89 -3.94 -10.56
N TYR A 203 -8.78 -3.26 -11.72
CA TYR A 203 -9.20 -1.86 -11.89
C TYR A 203 -10.59 -1.51 -11.31
N LYS A 204 -11.58 -2.41 -11.40
CA LYS A 204 -12.93 -2.16 -10.87
C LYS A 204 -12.94 -1.92 -9.36
N VAL A 205 -12.26 -2.76 -8.57
CA VAL A 205 -12.19 -2.57 -7.11
C VAL A 205 -11.40 -1.32 -6.76
N ILE A 206 -10.33 -1.02 -7.51
CA ILE A 206 -9.57 0.23 -7.32
C ILE A 206 -10.47 1.44 -7.48
N ARG A 207 -11.20 1.50 -8.59
CA ARG A 207 -12.11 2.61 -8.89
C ARG A 207 -13.22 2.72 -7.85
N ASP A 208 -13.81 1.60 -7.45
CA ASP A 208 -14.93 1.61 -6.50
C ASP A 208 -14.47 2.06 -5.10
N ILE A 209 -13.24 1.71 -4.67
CA ILE A 209 -12.61 2.25 -3.45
C ILE A 209 -12.42 3.77 -3.56
N ILE A 210 -11.85 4.25 -4.67
CA ILE A 210 -11.59 5.69 -4.88
C ILE A 210 -12.88 6.49 -4.87
N ASN A 211 -13.91 5.99 -5.56
CA ASN A 211 -15.21 6.64 -5.66
C ASN A 211 -15.95 6.71 -4.32
N ASN A 212 -15.59 5.87 -3.35
CA ASN A 212 -16.22 5.90 -2.03
C ASN A 212 -15.76 7.07 -1.16
N ASN A 213 -14.71 7.81 -1.58
CA ASN A 213 -14.21 8.98 -0.86
C ASN A 213 -15.08 10.24 -1.06
N GLY A 214 -16.09 10.22 -1.95
CA GLY A 214 -16.98 11.35 -2.21
C GLY A 214 -18.44 11.06 -1.92
N GLU A 215 -19.01 11.75 -0.92
CA GLU A 215 -20.42 12.13 -0.99
C GLU A 215 -20.49 13.46 -1.75
N ASP A 216 -20.66 13.37 -3.07
CA ASP A 216 -21.43 14.27 -3.94
C ASP A 216 -21.20 13.92 -5.43
N HIS A 217 -22.25 13.36 -6.05
CA HIS A 217 -22.46 13.10 -7.49
C HIS A 217 -21.55 12.10 -8.26
N PRO A 218 -22.09 11.41 -9.29
CA PRO A 218 -21.36 10.44 -10.10
C PRO A 218 -20.36 11.16 -11.00
N LEU A 219 -19.13 10.64 -11.03
CA LEU A 219 -18.12 11.02 -12.01
C LEU A 219 -18.67 10.83 -13.43
N GLU A 220 -18.97 11.93 -14.14
CA GLU A 220 -18.91 11.93 -15.59
C GLU A 220 -17.44 11.79 -15.98
N ILE A 221 -17.02 10.56 -16.25
CA ILE A 221 -15.71 10.28 -16.83
C ILE A 221 -15.80 10.65 -18.32
N ALA A 222 -15.19 11.76 -18.69
CA ALA A 222 -14.89 12.07 -20.09
C ALA A 222 -14.11 10.89 -20.68
N HIS A 223 -14.72 10.20 -21.64
CA HIS A 223 -14.07 9.16 -22.41
C HIS A 223 -12.98 9.80 -23.28
N SER A 224 -11.76 9.95 -22.77
CA SER A 224 -10.61 10.04 -23.66
C SER A 224 -10.35 8.63 -24.19
N ARG A 225 -10.94 8.32 -25.34
CA ARG A 225 -10.51 7.19 -26.18
C ARG A 225 -9.03 7.41 -26.51
N ASN A 226 -8.13 6.88 -25.69
CA ASN A 226 -6.73 6.74 -26.04
C ASN A 226 -6.25 5.36 -25.58
N HIS A 227 -6.26 4.46 -26.57
CA HIS A 227 -5.49 3.22 -26.68
C HIS A 227 -5.38 2.34 -25.44
N ILE A 228 -6.29 1.38 -25.40
CA ILE A 228 -6.07 0.04 -24.88
C ILE A 228 -4.66 -0.44 -25.30
N VAL A 229 -3.73 -0.55 -24.36
CA VAL A 229 -2.52 -1.37 -24.52
C VAL A 229 -2.84 -2.75 -23.97
N HIS A 230 -3.75 -3.45 -24.65
CA HIS A 230 -3.68 -4.91 -24.73
C HIS A 230 -2.68 -5.22 -25.85
N ARG A 231 -1.38 -5.18 -25.54
CA ARG A 231 -0.36 -5.78 -26.42
C ARG A 231 0.43 -6.81 -25.65
N LEU A 232 -0.12 -8.02 -25.68
CA LEU A 232 0.60 -9.30 -25.80
C LEU A 232 1.90 -9.41 -24.99
N VAL A 233 1.74 -10.00 -23.81
CA VAL A 233 2.70 -10.98 -23.29
C VAL A 233 2.74 -12.15 -24.29
N ARG A 234 3.65 -12.06 -25.25
CA ARG A 234 4.31 -13.17 -25.98
C ARG A 234 5.23 -12.54 -27.03
N ASP A 235 6.53 -12.50 -26.75
CA ASP A 235 7.49 -13.30 -27.52
C ASP A 235 8.93 -13.21 -26.98
N HIS A 236 9.56 -14.39 -27.01
CA HIS A 236 10.99 -14.72 -27.03
C HIS A 236 11.84 -14.72 -25.74
N ILE A 237 11.97 -15.95 -25.23
CA ILE A 237 13.20 -16.67 -24.81
C ILE A 237 14.46 -15.81 -24.69
N GLY A 238 14.95 -15.69 -23.44
CA GLY A 238 16.25 -15.13 -23.10
C GLY A 238 16.17 -14.44 -21.74
N GLY A 239 16.43 -15.21 -20.67
CA GLY A 239 16.25 -14.78 -19.28
C GLY A 239 16.68 -13.34 -19.00
N ARG A 240 15.68 -12.49 -18.74
CA ARG A 240 15.74 -11.20 -18.04
C ARG A 240 14.30 -10.75 -17.83
N PHE A 241 13.77 -10.95 -16.63
CA PHE A 241 12.51 -10.33 -16.22
C PHE A 241 12.78 -8.84 -15.98
N ILE A 242 12.40 -8.01 -16.94
CA ILE A 242 12.30 -6.56 -16.75
C ILE A 242 10.94 -6.32 -16.09
N ILE A 243 10.95 -6.07 -14.78
CA ILE A 243 9.77 -5.64 -14.04
C ILE A 243 9.44 -4.21 -14.52
N ASP A 244 8.27 -4.00 -15.11
CA ASP A 244 7.81 -2.69 -15.59
C ASP A 244 7.50 -1.78 -14.39
N TYR A 245 8.24 -0.68 -14.25
CA TYR A 245 8.26 0.21 -13.08
C TYR A 245 7.05 1.17 -12.99
N ASN A 246 6.00 1.00 -13.79
CA ASN A 246 4.85 1.90 -13.84
C ASN A 246 3.70 1.52 -12.88
N PHE A 247 4.01 1.28 -11.60
CA PHE A 247 3.06 0.79 -10.60
C PHE A 247 2.04 1.82 -10.09
N ILE A 248 2.26 3.10 -10.36
CA ILE A 248 1.40 4.17 -9.86
C ILE A 248 0.82 4.90 -11.07
N CYS A 249 -0.50 4.83 -11.30
CA CYS A 249 -1.13 5.66 -12.33
C CYS A 249 -2.09 6.70 -11.75
N PRO A 250 -2.31 7.81 -12.49
CA PRO A 250 -3.14 8.92 -12.04
C PRO A 250 -4.61 8.55 -11.96
N VAL A 251 -5.28 9.11 -10.95
CA VAL A 251 -6.73 9.39 -10.93
C VAL A 251 -6.82 10.77 -10.29
N GLU A 252 -7.36 11.77 -10.98
CA GLU A 252 -7.50 13.11 -10.42
C GLU A 252 -8.56 13.11 -9.31
N ILE A 253 -8.17 13.43 -8.08
CA ILE A 253 -9.09 13.71 -6.99
C ILE A 253 -9.39 15.22 -7.02
N THR A 254 -10.61 15.61 -7.37
CA THR A 254 -11.01 17.02 -7.49
C THR A 254 -11.12 17.71 -6.13
N PRO A 255 -10.83 19.02 -6.04
CA PRO A 255 -10.83 19.75 -4.78
C PRO A 255 -12.25 20.22 -4.41
N SER A 256 -12.97 19.44 -3.61
CA SER A 256 -14.06 19.99 -2.81
C SER A 256 -14.07 19.37 -1.40
N THR A 257 -13.51 20.14 -0.47
CA THR A 257 -13.65 20.14 1.02
C THR A 257 -12.72 19.27 1.91
N ASN A 258 -11.91 20.00 2.72
CA ASN A 258 -11.26 19.82 4.05
C ASN A 258 -11.04 18.42 4.72
N PRO A 259 -10.03 18.28 5.62
CA PRO A 259 -8.64 17.88 5.42
C PRO A 259 -8.37 16.37 5.71
N THR A 260 -9.39 15.58 6.00
CA THR A 260 -9.28 14.17 6.41
C THR A 260 -9.73 13.26 5.26
N VAL A 261 -9.08 13.41 4.10
CA VAL A 261 -9.30 12.48 3.00
C VAL A 261 -8.59 11.19 3.39
N ALA A 262 -9.39 10.17 3.70
CA ALA A 262 -8.91 8.81 3.79
C ALA A 262 -8.20 8.49 2.49
N LEU A 263 -6.88 8.36 2.58
CA LEU A 263 -6.04 7.84 1.51
C LEU A 263 -6.42 6.37 1.37
N ALA A 264 -7.49 6.10 0.62
CA ALA A 264 -7.92 4.77 0.27
C ALA A 264 -6.92 4.22 -0.73
N CYS A 265 -5.83 3.72 -0.16
CA CYS A 265 -4.67 3.31 -0.88
C CYS A 265 -4.64 1.80 -0.96
N LEU A 266 -4.59 1.26 -2.16
CA LEU A 266 -4.21 -0.14 -2.33
C LEU A 266 -2.72 -0.28 -2.05
N ALA A 267 -2.32 -1.31 -1.30
CA ALA A 267 -0.96 -1.85 -1.35
C ALA A 267 -0.89 -3.03 -2.30
N TRP A 268 0.29 -3.19 -2.88
CA TRP A 268 0.70 -4.44 -3.52
C TRP A 268 1.74 -5.12 -2.62
N THR A 269 1.53 -6.39 -2.30
CA THR A 269 2.59 -7.25 -1.78
C THR A 269 3.32 -7.79 -3.00
N ILE A 270 4.62 -7.50 -3.15
CA ILE A 270 5.40 -8.20 -4.19
C ILE A 270 5.52 -9.66 -3.75
N GLN A 271 4.90 -10.57 -4.50
CA GLN A 271 4.97 -12.01 -4.24
C GLN A 271 5.67 -12.68 -5.41
N ALA A 272 6.66 -13.53 -5.08
CA ALA A 272 7.20 -14.48 -6.04
C ALA A 272 6.10 -15.52 -6.34
N VAL A 273 5.73 -15.66 -7.60
CA VAL A 273 4.90 -16.79 -8.04
C VAL A 273 5.89 -17.89 -8.43
N PRO A 274 5.89 -19.07 -7.78
CA PRO A 274 6.66 -20.21 -8.26
C PRO A 274 6.15 -20.60 -9.65
N ASP A 275 7.07 -20.96 -10.54
CA ASP A 275 6.78 -21.49 -11.88
C ASP A 275 5.89 -22.75 -11.84
#